data_AF-A0A1J0VQX4-F1
#
_entry.id   AF-A0A1J0VQX4-F1
#
_cell.length_a   1.000
_cell.length_b   1.000
_cell.length_c   1.000
_cell.angle_alpha   90.00
_cell.angle_beta   90.00
_cell.angle_gamma   90.00
#
_symmetry.space_group_name_H-M   'P 1'
#
loop_
_entity.id
_entity.type
_entity.pdbx_description
1 polymer ?
#
loop_
_entity_poly.entity_id
_entity_poly.type
_entity_poly.pdbx_seq_one_letter_code
_entity_poly.pdbx_strand_id
1 'polypeptide(L)'
;MRQQRRIDALALDSYQRAARVILANHLVTRVFPDRIALPLIRRWATELREDLAELFGYRLEVTETTARLYPVHDRLDDGRPARSVNDRVFDRRRYAYLSLALAALGRAGDQITLSELAEHVADYASRIDGLDLSTERAADRDAFVDAVGWLGARGALTLADGDAGGWASDPEAGEALYDIDRPVVFALFRPPRALQHLHTVRGLLAEDTEQTAADQARRVRRALVERPVVYLAELSPGERALLGQDRVIAEVEYCTGLRAERRAEGVALIDTSGRLSDTRFPGTGTLAQVALLLIGEIADVVLDIDHPVPHRPDVAAAEDLLLDQLDAAIPEAGVFAPLAEDAQTLDAAESDEESPDTEPSTHPFLDETWVRATVSALTDRYGATFAAQWQADVGALTDEVLALLARLRLIRPVEGGLLVLPALARYRGAVVTVRVRRTEELFVTAAETGGTAAGGN
;
A
#
# COMPACT_ATOMS: atom_id res chain seq x y z
N MET A 1 6.21 -24.74 24.15
CA MET A 1 5.72 -23.38 24.47
C MET A 1 6.79 -22.65 25.27
N ARG A 2 7.65 -21.87 24.61
CA ARG A 2 8.59 -20.98 25.32
C ARG A 2 7.77 -19.82 25.91
N GLN A 3 8.05 -19.47 27.16
CA GLN A 3 7.55 -18.23 27.75
C GLN A 3 8.05 -17.07 26.91
N GLN A 4 7.13 -16.37 26.21
CA GLN A 4 7.41 -15.09 25.58
C GLN A 4 8.10 -14.20 26.61
N ARG A 5 9.30 -13.73 26.28
CA ARG A 5 10.08 -12.88 27.17
C ARG A 5 9.36 -11.54 27.26
N ARG A 6 8.55 -11.37 28.31
CA ARG A 6 7.71 -10.18 28.47
C ARG A 6 8.60 -8.94 28.51
N ILE A 7 8.38 -8.04 27.56
CA ILE A 7 8.99 -6.72 27.53
C ILE A 7 8.56 -5.99 28.80
N ASP A 8 9.49 -5.28 29.43
CA ASP A 8 9.18 -4.45 30.59
C ASP A 8 8.06 -3.46 30.25
N ALA A 9 7.08 -3.31 31.14
CA ALA A 9 5.93 -2.43 30.93
C ALA A 9 6.34 -0.97 30.65
N LEU A 10 7.44 -0.49 31.24
CA LEU A 10 7.97 0.86 31.00
C LEU A 10 8.61 1.01 29.61
N ALA A 11 8.99 -0.11 28.99
CA ALA A 11 9.68 -0.13 27.70
C ALA A 11 8.78 -0.64 26.55
N LEU A 12 7.59 -1.17 26.87
CA LEU A 12 6.66 -1.77 25.93
C LEU A 12 6.25 -0.80 24.80
N ASP A 13 5.94 0.45 25.11
CA ASP A 13 5.59 1.45 24.08
C ASP A 13 6.75 1.70 23.09
N SER A 14 8.00 1.69 23.57
CA SER A 14 9.18 1.83 22.72
C SER A 14 9.36 0.63 21.80
N TYR A 15 9.16 -0.59 22.32
CA TYR A 15 9.18 -1.82 21.53
C TYR A 15 8.05 -1.81 20.48
N GLN A 16 6.81 -1.49 20.87
CA GLN A 16 5.66 -1.47 19.97
C GLN A 16 5.81 -0.42 18.86
N ARG A 17 6.42 0.73 19.16
CA ARG A 17 6.82 1.69 18.13
C ARG A 17 7.83 1.09 17.15
N ALA A 18 8.84 0.38 17.63
CA ALA A 18 9.82 -0.28 16.78
C ALA A 18 9.16 -1.34 15.86
N ALA A 19 8.25 -2.15 16.43
CA ALA A 19 7.48 -3.14 15.69
C ALA A 19 6.63 -2.50 14.57
N ARG A 20 5.89 -1.43 14.88
CA ARG A 20 5.10 -0.71 13.86
C ARG A 20 5.97 -0.12 12.75
N VAL A 21 7.12 0.47 13.09
CA VAL A 21 8.03 1.07 12.11
C VAL A 21 8.55 0.01 11.12
N ILE A 22 9.00 -1.16 11.59
CA ILE A 22 9.55 -2.21 10.71
C ILE A 22 8.47 -2.93 9.91
N LEU A 23 7.25 -3.09 10.46
CA LEU A 23 6.10 -3.61 9.73
C LEU A 23 5.61 -2.66 8.63
N ALA A 24 5.63 -1.34 8.88
CA ALA A 24 5.28 -0.34 7.88
C ALA A 24 6.38 -0.13 6.81
N ASN A 25 7.65 -0.37 7.17
CA ASN A 25 8.80 -0.11 6.32
C ASN A 25 9.69 -1.34 6.26
N HIS A 26 9.47 -2.18 5.24
CA HIS A 26 10.21 -3.43 5.10
C HIS A 26 11.72 -3.24 4.87
N LEU A 27 12.16 -2.01 4.55
CA LEU A 27 13.55 -1.58 4.60
C LEU A 27 13.62 -0.30 5.45
N VAL A 28 14.55 -0.29 6.40
CA VAL A 28 14.95 0.88 7.18
C VAL A 28 16.45 1.05 7.02
N THR A 29 16.89 2.27 6.73
CA THR A 29 18.30 2.66 6.57
C THR A 29 18.64 3.79 7.52
N ARG A 30 19.86 4.32 7.44
CA ARG A 30 20.28 5.50 8.23
C ARG A 30 19.45 6.75 7.92
N VAL A 31 18.80 6.80 6.75
CA VAL A 31 18.05 7.97 6.28
C VAL A 31 16.57 7.68 6.06
N PHE A 32 16.19 6.42 5.82
CA PHE A 32 14.82 6.02 5.48
C PHE A 32 14.21 5.07 6.54
N PRO A 33 12.93 5.20 6.91
CA PRO A 33 12.02 6.30 6.54
C PRO A 33 12.43 7.64 7.19
N ASP A 34 13.20 7.57 8.28
CA ASP A 34 13.80 8.72 8.95
C ASP A 34 15.06 8.29 9.72
N ARG A 35 15.79 9.26 10.30
CA ARG A 35 17.06 9.04 11.00
C ARG A 35 16.93 8.37 12.37
N ILE A 36 15.73 8.29 12.95
CA ILE A 36 15.50 7.74 14.29
C ILE A 36 14.99 6.30 14.27
N ALA A 37 14.44 5.86 13.13
CA ALA A 37 13.90 4.52 12.92
C ALA A 37 14.93 3.40 13.15
N LEU A 38 16.11 3.48 12.51
CA LEU A 38 17.12 2.42 12.63
C LEU A 38 17.68 2.27 14.06
N PRO A 39 18.07 3.34 14.79
CA PRO A 39 18.46 3.23 16.20
C PRO A 39 17.36 2.60 17.08
N LEU A 40 16.10 2.95 16.84
CA LEU A 40 14.97 2.39 17.57
C LEU A 40 14.82 0.88 17.34
N ILE A 41 14.91 0.42 16.09
CA ILE A 41 14.85 -1.01 15.74
C ILE A 41 16.05 -1.76 16.31
N ARG A 42 17.26 -1.20 16.20
CA ARG A 42 18.49 -1.81 16.72
C ARG A 42 18.42 -2.08 18.22
N ARG A 43 17.76 -1.19 18.98
CA ARG A 43 17.53 -1.37 20.43
C ARG A 43 16.75 -2.65 20.75
N TRP A 44 15.84 -3.06 19.87
CA TRP A 44 14.91 -4.18 20.06
C TRP A 44 15.15 -5.32 19.06
N ALA A 45 16.34 -5.38 18.45
CA ALA A 45 16.59 -6.26 17.31
C ALA A 45 16.46 -7.76 17.64
N THR A 46 16.75 -8.16 18.88
CA THR A 46 16.63 -9.56 19.32
C THR A 46 15.17 -9.94 19.46
N GLU A 47 14.41 -9.15 20.23
CA GLU A 47 13.00 -9.35 20.52
C GLU A 47 12.17 -9.28 19.25
N LEU A 48 12.39 -8.27 18.41
CA LEU A 48 11.69 -8.16 17.12
C LEU A 48 11.97 -9.35 16.19
N ARG A 49 13.20 -9.87 16.16
CA ARG A 49 13.51 -11.03 15.32
C ARG A 49 12.77 -12.28 15.78
N GLU A 50 12.70 -12.50 17.09
CA GLU A 50 11.98 -13.62 17.68
C GLU A 50 10.47 -13.49 17.45
N ASP A 51 9.89 -12.34 17.82
CA ASP A 51 8.44 -12.13 17.76
C ASP A 51 7.92 -12.07 16.32
N LEU A 52 8.62 -11.43 15.38
CA LEU A 52 8.18 -11.36 13.98
C LEU A 52 8.25 -12.74 13.30
N ALA A 53 9.24 -13.55 13.63
CA ALA A 53 9.34 -14.92 13.14
C ALA A 53 8.26 -15.82 13.75
N GLU A 54 8.00 -15.72 15.05
CA GLU A 54 6.99 -16.52 15.74
C GLU A 54 5.57 -16.17 15.30
N LEU A 55 5.23 -14.87 15.28
CA LEU A 55 3.87 -14.40 15.04
C LEU A 55 3.49 -14.43 13.55
N PHE A 56 4.40 -14.04 12.67
CA PHE A 56 4.10 -13.80 11.26
C PHE A 56 4.88 -14.71 10.31
N GLY A 57 5.94 -15.38 10.79
CA GLY A 57 6.89 -16.09 9.93
C GLY A 57 7.87 -15.16 9.22
N TYR A 58 7.92 -13.88 9.58
CA TYR A 58 8.80 -12.92 8.92
C TYR A 58 10.24 -13.03 9.42
N ARG A 59 11.19 -12.96 8.49
CA ARG A 59 12.61 -12.90 8.84
C ARG A 59 13.04 -11.44 8.99
N LEU A 60 13.68 -11.09 10.11
CA LEU A 60 14.27 -9.76 10.32
C LEU A 60 15.80 -9.84 10.37
N GLU A 61 16.45 -9.13 9.46
CA GLU A 61 17.89 -8.89 9.48
C GLU A 61 18.17 -7.44 9.89
N VAL A 62 19.05 -7.27 10.88
CA VAL A 62 19.44 -5.95 11.39
C VAL A 62 20.96 -5.88 11.40
N THR A 63 21.50 -4.87 10.74
CA THR A 63 22.92 -4.56 10.67
C THR A 63 23.18 -3.20 11.34
N GLU A 64 24.39 -2.68 11.21
CA GLU A 64 24.71 -1.33 11.66
C GLU A 64 24.00 -0.25 10.84
N THR A 65 23.84 -0.47 9.53
CA THR A 65 23.37 0.52 8.55
C THR A 65 21.97 0.28 8.02
N THR A 66 21.43 -0.94 8.19
CA THR A 66 20.11 -1.34 7.68
C THR A 66 19.34 -2.23 8.65
N ALA A 67 18.02 -2.18 8.56
CA ALA A 67 17.12 -3.23 9.03
C ALA A 67 16.19 -3.63 7.87
N ARG A 68 16.13 -4.92 7.55
CA ARG A 68 15.35 -5.47 6.43
C ARG A 68 14.43 -6.56 6.94
N LEU A 69 13.13 -6.35 6.78
CA LEU A 69 12.08 -7.33 7.06
C LEU A 69 11.73 -8.09 5.80
N TYR A 70 11.88 -9.41 5.79
CA TYR A 70 11.43 -10.27 4.70
C TYR A 70 10.04 -10.81 5.06
N PRO A 71 8.96 -10.18 4.55
CA PRO A 71 7.61 -10.68 4.76
C PRO A 71 7.39 -12.00 4.01
N VAL A 72 6.36 -12.73 4.46
CA VAL A 72 5.74 -13.84 3.74
C VAL A 72 4.43 -13.31 3.19
N HIS A 73 4.20 -13.45 1.88
CA HIS A 73 3.01 -12.91 1.23
C HIS A 73 2.00 -14.03 0.99
N ASP A 74 0.79 -13.88 1.51
CA ASP A 74 -0.28 -14.90 1.35
C ASP A 74 -1.05 -14.76 0.05
N ARG A 75 -0.93 -13.60 -0.61
CA ARG A 75 -1.74 -13.20 -1.75
C ARG A 75 -1.06 -12.11 -2.55
N LEU A 76 -1.54 -11.87 -3.76
CA LEU A 76 -1.20 -10.65 -4.49
C LEU A 76 -1.89 -9.44 -3.83
N ASP A 77 -1.15 -8.34 -3.70
CA ASP A 77 -1.62 -7.08 -3.12
C ASP A 77 -1.11 -5.90 -3.97
N ASP A 78 -2.03 -5.17 -4.58
CA ASP A 78 -1.75 -3.96 -5.37
C ASP A 78 -1.78 -2.69 -4.51
N GLY A 79 -2.11 -2.80 -3.22
CA GLY A 79 -2.27 -1.67 -2.30
C GLY A 79 -0.98 -0.94 -1.94
N ARG A 80 0.19 -1.53 -2.22
CA ARG A 80 1.51 -1.01 -1.80
C ARG A 80 2.46 -0.74 -2.97
N PRO A 81 2.09 0.10 -3.95
CA PRO A 81 2.95 0.38 -5.09
C PRO A 81 4.18 1.20 -4.67
N ALA A 82 5.29 1.01 -5.39
CA ALA A 82 6.39 1.96 -5.38
C ALA A 82 5.92 3.32 -5.92
N ARG A 83 6.40 4.39 -5.30
CA ARG A 83 6.05 5.78 -5.64
C ARG A 83 7.31 6.61 -5.79
N SER A 84 7.34 7.49 -6.78
CA SER A 84 8.46 8.42 -6.98
C SER A 84 8.52 9.46 -5.86
N VAL A 85 9.58 10.26 -5.85
CA VAL A 85 9.72 11.40 -4.92
C VAL A 85 8.57 12.42 -5.04
N ASN A 86 7.90 12.46 -6.19
CA ASN A 86 6.74 13.32 -6.48
C ASN A 86 5.41 12.56 -6.33
N ASP A 87 5.40 11.44 -5.60
CA ASP A 87 4.22 10.62 -5.30
C ASP A 87 3.54 9.94 -6.51
N ARG A 88 4.24 9.88 -7.66
CA ARG A 88 3.75 9.16 -8.85
C ARG A 88 3.90 7.66 -8.65
N VAL A 89 2.82 6.90 -8.84
CA VAL A 89 2.84 5.44 -8.83
C VAL A 89 3.71 4.92 -9.97
N PHE A 90 4.57 3.94 -9.66
CA PHE A 90 5.42 3.31 -10.64
C PHE A 90 4.58 2.49 -11.62
N ASP A 91 4.81 2.69 -12.91
CA ASP A 91 4.31 1.85 -13.98
C ASP A 91 5.31 0.73 -14.30
N ARG A 92 4.94 -0.14 -15.25
CA ARG A 92 5.79 -1.24 -15.71
C ARG A 92 7.21 -0.80 -16.09
N ARG A 93 7.35 0.37 -16.72
CA ARG A 93 8.64 0.89 -17.20
C ARG A 93 9.52 1.34 -16.04
N ARG A 94 8.96 2.04 -15.06
CA ARG A 94 9.68 2.45 -13.84
C ARG A 94 10.14 1.26 -13.01
N TYR A 95 9.31 0.23 -12.88
CA TYR A 95 9.72 -1.02 -12.20
C TYR A 95 10.84 -1.74 -12.95
N ALA A 96 10.78 -1.78 -14.29
CA ALA A 96 11.84 -2.36 -15.10
C ALA A 96 13.16 -1.60 -14.91
N TYR A 97 13.16 -0.27 -15.05
CA TYR A 97 14.37 0.54 -14.84
C TYR A 97 14.89 0.47 -13.41
N LEU A 98 14.04 0.40 -12.39
CA LEU A 98 14.46 0.18 -11.01
C LEU A 98 15.21 -1.15 -10.86
N SER A 99 14.69 -2.22 -11.47
CA SER A 99 15.28 -3.56 -11.41
C SER A 99 16.62 -3.61 -12.14
N LEU A 100 16.70 -2.99 -13.31
CA LEU A 100 17.94 -2.90 -14.10
C LEU A 100 18.99 -2.00 -13.43
N ALA A 101 18.57 -0.88 -12.82
CA ALA A 101 19.46 -0.01 -12.05
C ALA A 101 20.04 -0.75 -10.84
N LEU A 102 19.23 -1.50 -10.09
CA LEU A 102 19.73 -2.35 -9.00
C LEU A 102 20.75 -3.38 -9.48
N ALA A 103 20.51 -3.99 -10.65
CA ALA A 103 21.46 -4.93 -11.27
C ALA A 103 22.78 -4.26 -11.67
N ALA A 104 22.74 -3.04 -12.21
CA ALA A 104 23.93 -2.25 -12.56
C ALA A 104 24.72 -1.85 -11.29
N LEU A 105 24.03 -1.31 -10.28
CA LEU A 105 24.64 -0.87 -9.01
C LEU A 105 25.29 -2.02 -8.24
N GLY A 106 24.73 -3.24 -8.32
CA GLY A 106 25.35 -4.42 -7.71
C GLY A 106 26.75 -4.73 -8.26
N ARG A 107 27.03 -4.33 -9.51
CA ARG A 107 28.30 -4.57 -10.22
C ARG A 107 29.22 -3.34 -10.26
N ALA A 108 28.69 -2.16 -9.97
CA ALA A 108 29.42 -0.91 -9.97
C ALA A 108 30.49 -0.84 -8.84
N GLY A 109 31.34 0.19 -8.93
CA GLY A 109 32.29 0.57 -7.88
C GLY A 109 31.59 1.21 -6.68
N ASP A 110 32.29 2.13 -6.01
CA ASP A 110 31.72 2.88 -4.88
C ASP A 110 30.99 4.17 -5.32
N GLN A 111 31.26 4.62 -6.55
CA GLN A 111 30.63 5.78 -7.18
C GLN A 111 30.20 5.44 -8.60
N ILE A 112 29.18 6.15 -9.10
CA ILE A 112 28.70 6.06 -10.49
C ILE A 112 28.09 7.39 -10.91
N THR A 113 28.29 7.80 -12.17
CA THR A 113 27.57 8.95 -12.72
C THR A 113 26.16 8.55 -13.18
N LEU A 114 25.26 9.53 -13.30
CA LEU A 114 23.90 9.26 -13.76
C LEU A 114 23.90 8.80 -15.22
N SER A 115 24.77 9.38 -16.05
CA SER A 115 24.95 8.96 -17.45
C SER A 115 25.50 7.53 -17.55
N GLU A 116 26.52 7.17 -16.76
CA GLU A 116 27.07 5.79 -16.75
C GLU A 116 26.01 4.77 -16.30
N LEU A 117 25.21 5.11 -15.28
CA LEU A 117 24.10 4.26 -14.85
C LEU A 117 23.03 4.13 -15.96
N ALA A 118 22.70 5.22 -16.65
CA ALA A 118 21.76 5.20 -17.77
C ALA A 118 22.25 4.32 -18.92
N GLU A 119 23.54 4.39 -19.27
CA GLU A 119 24.17 3.55 -20.28
C GLU A 119 24.07 2.06 -19.90
N HIS A 120 24.38 1.69 -18.65
CA HIS A 120 24.22 0.32 -18.18
C HIS A 120 22.76 -0.16 -18.22
N VAL A 121 21.81 0.69 -17.82
CA VAL A 121 20.39 0.35 -17.90
C VAL A 121 19.93 0.20 -19.35
N ALA A 122 20.39 1.06 -20.26
CA ALA A 122 20.11 0.95 -21.68
C ALA A 122 20.66 -0.33 -22.29
N ASP A 123 21.91 -0.71 -21.97
CA ASP A 123 22.52 -1.98 -22.42
C ASP A 123 21.69 -3.18 -21.94
N TYR A 124 21.27 -3.21 -20.68
CA TYR A 124 20.42 -4.29 -20.18
C TYR A 124 19.01 -4.27 -20.78
N ALA A 125 18.41 -3.09 -20.93
CA ALA A 125 17.09 -2.93 -21.52
C ALA A 125 17.05 -3.43 -22.96
N SER A 126 18.10 -3.17 -23.75
CA SER A 126 18.19 -3.58 -25.15
C SER A 126 18.11 -5.09 -25.39
N ARG A 127 18.31 -5.90 -24.34
CA ARG A 127 18.24 -7.37 -24.37
C ARG A 127 16.85 -7.91 -24.06
N ILE A 128 15.89 -7.05 -23.74
CA ILE A 128 14.52 -7.40 -23.34
C ILE A 128 13.58 -6.89 -24.43
N ASP A 129 12.86 -7.80 -25.08
CA ASP A 129 11.94 -7.41 -26.15
C ASP A 129 10.84 -6.46 -25.64
N GLY A 130 10.53 -5.43 -26.42
CA GLY A 130 9.59 -4.37 -26.04
C GLY A 130 10.07 -3.40 -24.96
N LEU A 131 11.31 -3.52 -24.46
CA LEU A 131 11.93 -2.56 -23.54
C LEU A 131 13.12 -1.87 -24.21
N ASP A 132 13.21 -0.57 -24.02
CA ASP A 132 14.35 0.25 -24.44
C ASP A 132 14.46 1.46 -23.52
N LEU A 133 15.68 1.97 -23.31
CA LEU A 133 15.93 3.25 -22.66
C LEU A 133 16.64 4.15 -23.66
N SER A 134 15.94 5.16 -24.15
CA SER A 134 16.50 6.18 -25.02
C SER A 134 16.51 7.53 -24.31
N THR A 135 17.69 8.12 -24.14
CA THR A 135 17.88 9.44 -23.53
C THR A 135 17.23 10.56 -24.34
N GLU A 136 16.94 10.36 -25.62
CA GLU A 136 16.18 11.32 -26.44
C GLU A 136 14.70 11.40 -26.04
N ARG A 137 14.15 10.30 -25.49
CA ARG A 137 12.73 10.20 -25.13
C ARG A 137 12.51 10.70 -23.69
N ALA A 138 11.87 11.85 -23.55
CA ALA A 138 11.60 12.47 -22.25
C ALA A 138 10.90 11.53 -21.25
N ALA A 139 9.94 10.72 -21.71
CA ALA A 139 9.24 9.76 -20.85
C ALA A 139 10.17 8.67 -20.29
N ASP A 140 11.21 8.27 -21.02
CA ASP A 140 12.20 7.30 -20.55
C ASP A 140 13.13 7.94 -19.53
N ARG A 141 13.61 9.16 -19.80
CA ARG A 141 14.41 9.94 -18.85
C ARG A 141 13.68 10.12 -17.53
N ASP A 142 12.42 10.53 -17.58
CA ASP A 142 11.58 10.73 -16.40
C ASP A 142 11.38 9.42 -15.62
N ALA A 143 11.14 8.31 -16.31
CA ALA A 143 10.97 7.01 -15.65
C ALA A 143 12.28 6.52 -15.01
N PHE A 144 13.41 6.76 -15.66
CA PHE A 144 14.73 6.41 -15.12
C PHE A 144 15.10 7.27 -13.91
N VAL A 145 14.90 8.59 -13.99
CA VAL A 145 15.16 9.50 -12.86
C VAL A 145 14.23 9.23 -11.69
N ASP A 146 12.97 8.84 -11.92
CA ASP A 146 12.09 8.37 -10.85
C ASP A 146 12.65 7.14 -10.12
N ALA A 147 13.19 6.17 -10.87
CA ALA A 147 13.79 4.97 -10.30
C ALA A 147 15.06 5.30 -9.49
N VAL A 148 15.93 6.17 -10.00
CA VAL A 148 17.12 6.66 -9.29
C VAL A 148 16.73 7.46 -8.05
N GLY A 149 15.74 8.34 -8.15
CA GLY A 149 15.20 9.10 -7.02
C GLY A 149 14.61 8.20 -5.93
N TRP A 150 13.94 7.11 -6.32
CA TRP A 150 13.42 6.11 -5.37
C TRP A 150 14.53 5.38 -4.60
N LEU A 151 15.65 5.08 -5.28
CA LEU A 151 16.86 4.50 -4.67
C LEU A 151 17.54 5.50 -3.74
N GLY A 152 17.63 6.76 -4.17
CA GLY A 152 18.17 7.87 -3.36
C GLY A 152 17.37 8.11 -2.09
N ALA A 153 16.03 8.11 -2.18
CA ALA A 153 15.14 8.26 -1.02
C ALA A 153 15.35 7.18 0.04
N ARG A 154 15.79 5.98 -0.35
CA ARG A 154 16.11 4.86 0.57
C ARG A 154 17.57 4.85 1.02
N GLY A 155 18.39 5.75 0.51
CA GLY A 155 19.82 5.86 0.83
C GLY A 155 20.69 4.83 0.12
N ALA A 156 20.20 4.19 -0.96
CA ALA A 156 21.03 3.34 -1.81
C ALA A 156 22.03 4.16 -2.64
N LEU A 157 21.62 5.39 -3.00
CA LEU A 157 22.43 6.39 -3.70
C LEU A 157 22.42 7.68 -2.89
N THR A 158 23.57 8.35 -2.80
CA THR A 158 23.69 9.69 -2.20
C THR A 158 24.33 10.62 -3.22
N LEU A 159 23.70 11.76 -3.50
CA LEU A 159 24.26 12.75 -4.43
C LEU A 159 25.55 13.32 -3.84
N ALA A 160 26.67 13.04 -4.50
CA ALA A 160 27.99 13.54 -4.13
C ALA A 160 28.27 14.90 -4.79
N ASP A 161 27.91 15.06 -6.07
CA ASP A 161 28.06 16.29 -6.85
C ASP A 161 27.07 16.33 -8.03
N GLY A 162 26.78 17.52 -8.56
CA GLY A 162 25.96 17.72 -9.76
C GLY A 162 24.44 17.84 -9.52
N ASP A 163 23.66 17.68 -10.59
CA ASP A 163 22.20 17.84 -10.59
C ASP A 163 21.49 16.82 -11.52
N ALA A 164 20.73 15.92 -10.89
CA ALA A 164 19.95 14.91 -11.59
C ALA A 164 18.70 15.48 -12.30
N GLY A 165 18.16 16.60 -11.82
CA GLY A 165 17.04 17.29 -12.47
C GLY A 165 17.47 17.92 -13.80
N GLY A 166 18.69 18.48 -13.82
CA GLY A 166 19.37 18.93 -15.02
C GLY A 166 19.48 17.83 -16.09
N TRP A 167 19.93 16.63 -15.70
CA TRP A 167 20.05 15.49 -16.63
C TRP A 167 18.70 15.04 -17.22
N ALA A 168 17.62 15.05 -16.43
CA ALA A 168 16.27 14.77 -16.95
C ALA A 168 15.83 15.78 -18.03
N SER A 169 16.25 17.04 -17.89
CA SER A 169 15.92 18.09 -18.86
C SER A 169 16.80 18.00 -20.11
N ASP A 170 18.10 17.88 -19.90
CA ASP A 170 19.14 17.82 -20.94
C ASP A 170 20.30 16.93 -20.47
N PRO A 171 20.38 15.67 -20.94
CA PRO A 171 21.46 14.75 -20.60
C PRO A 171 22.86 15.17 -21.05
N GLU A 172 22.99 16.05 -22.05
CA GLU A 172 24.31 16.53 -22.51
C GLU A 172 24.85 17.64 -21.61
N ALA A 173 23.98 18.39 -20.94
CA ALA A 173 24.33 19.53 -20.11
C ALA A 173 24.25 19.26 -18.59
N GLY A 174 23.42 18.30 -18.16
CA GLY A 174 23.26 17.92 -16.77
C GLY A 174 23.95 16.60 -16.44
N GLU A 175 24.63 16.53 -15.30
CA GLU A 175 25.27 15.32 -14.80
C GLU A 175 25.15 15.26 -13.27
N ALA A 176 25.12 14.05 -12.71
CA ALA A 176 25.13 13.82 -11.27
C ALA A 176 26.05 12.65 -10.91
N LEU A 177 26.93 12.86 -9.93
CA LEU A 177 27.76 11.83 -9.35
C LEU A 177 27.12 11.31 -8.07
N TYR A 178 26.98 9.98 -7.96
CA TYR A 178 26.40 9.33 -6.78
C TYR A 178 27.42 8.45 -6.06
N ASP A 179 27.43 8.53 -4.73
CA ASP A 179 27.99 7.51 -3.85
C ASP A 179 27.00 6.35 -3.69
N ILE A 180 27.50 5.11 -3.76
CA ILE A 180 26.69 3.90 -3.68
C ILE A 180 26.81 3.28 -2.28
N ASP A 181 25.69 3.19 -1.54
CA ASP A 181 25.63 2.44 -0.27
C ASP A 181 25.35 0.95 -0.58
N ARG A 182 26.44 0.18 -0.81
CA ARG A 182 26.35 -1.24 -1.17
C ARG A 182 25.52 -2.07 -0.18
N PRO A 183 25.67 -1.90 1.16
CA PRO A 183 24.79 -2.57 2.12
C PRO A 183 23.29 -2.35 1.87
N VAL A 184 22.88 -1.13 1.49
CA VAL A 184 21.48 -0.83 1.15
C VAL A 184 21.08 -1.48 -0.17
N VAL A 185 21.91 -1.40 -1.21
CA VAL A 185 21.66 -2.07 -2.51
C VAL A 185 21.44 -3.58 -2.31
N PHE A 186 22.29 -4.24 -1.53
CA PHE A 186 22.14 -5.68 -1.21
C PHE A 186 20.95 -6.00 -0.31
N ALA A 187 20.48 -5.05 0.50
CA ALA A 187 19.27 -5.23 1.31
C ALA A 187 17.99 -5.08 0.48
N LEU A 188 18.01 -4.26 -0.57
CA LEU A 188 16.86 -4.01 -1.45
C LEU A 188 16.49 -5.25 -2.27
N PHE A 189 17.47 -5.86 -2.94
CA PHE A 189 17.23 -7.01 -3.80
C PHE A 189 17.82 -8.29 -3.20
N ARG A 190 16.98 -9.00 -2.44
CA ARG A 190 17.28 -10.35 -1.94
C ARG A 190 15.99 -11.17 -1.95
N PRO A 191 15.61 -11.69 -3.13
CA PRO A 191 14.38 -12.48 -3.26
C PRO A 191 14.43 -13.72 -2.35
N PRO A 192 13.27 -14.20 -1.87
CA PRO A 192 13.21 -15.36 -0.99
C PRO A 192 13.73 -16.65 -1.66
N ARG A 193 13.63 -16.71 -2.99
CA ARG A 193 14.10 -17.79 -3.85
C ARG A 193 14.90 -17.21 -5.02
N ALA A 194 15.75 -18.03 -5.63
CA ALA A 194 16.41 -17.63 -6.88
C ALA A 194 15.37 -17.49 -7.98
N LEU A 195 15.24 -16.29 -8.57
CA LEU A 195 14.19 -16.00 -9.57
C LEU A 195 14.28 -16.91 -10.82
N GLN A 196 15.48 -17.41 -11.14
CA GLN A 196 15.69 -18.36 -12.24
C GLN A 196 15.06 -19.75 -11.99
N HIS A 197 14.59 -20.03 -10.78
CA HIS A 197 13.85 -21.24 -10.41
C HIS A 197 12.35 -20.96 -10.30
N LEU A 198 11.88 -19.76 -10.64
CA LEU A 198 10.46 -19.41 -10.55
C LEU A 198 9.76 -19.78 -11.86
N HIS A 199 8.90 -20.80 -11.82
CA HIS A 199 8.05 -21.24 -12.96
C HIS A 199 6.58 -20.81 -12.78
N THR A 200 6.22 -20.41 -11.56
CA THR A 200 4.95 -19.77 -11.23
C THR A 200 5.19 -18.69 -10.19
N VAL A 201 4.50 -17.55 -10.31
CA VAL A 201 4.49 -16.45 -9.35
C VAL A 201 3.94 -16.92 -8.00
N ARG A 202 3.14 -17.99 -7.94
CA ARG A 202 2.75 -18.64 -6.68
C ARG A 202 3.96 -19.06 -5.83
N GLY A 203 5.11 -19.36 -6.44
CA GLY A 203 6.36 -19.65 -5.74
C GLY A 203 6.95 -18.45 -4.96
N LEU A 204 6.42 -17.24 -5.14
CA LEU A 204 6.74 -16.05 -4.32
C LEU A 204 5.77 -15.84 -3.15
N LEU A 205 4.64 -16.57 -3.15
CA LEU A 205 3.67 -16.54 -2.07
C LEU A 205 4.04 -17.59 -1.00
N ALA A 206 3.33 -17.55 0.14
CA ALA A 206 3.39 -18.60 1.13
C ALA A 206 3.07 -19.94 0.46
N GLU A 207 3.90 -20.96 0.69
CA GLU A 207 3.62 -22.30 0.18
C GLU A 207 2.28 -22.79 0.75
N ASP A 208 1.44 -23.38 -0.10
CA ASP A 208 0.17 -24.04 0.29
C ASP A 208 0.39 -25.36 1.06
N THR A 209 1.55 -25.53 1.72
CA THR A 209 1.80 -26.58 2.70
C THR A 209 1.07 -26.34 4.04
N GLU A 210 -0.07 -25.62 3.98
CA GLU A 210 -0.89 -25.08 5.07
C GLU A 210 -1.67 -26.14 5.86
N GLN A 211 -1.12 -27.35 6.03
CA GLN A 211 -1.77 -28.39 6.81
C GLN A 211 -1.71 -28.16 8.33
N THR A 212 -0.87 -27.25 8.84
CA THR A 212 -0.72 -27.07 10.31
C THR A 212 -1.49 -25.88 10.87
N ALA A 213 -2.07 -26.06 12.06
CA ALA A 213 -2.72 -24.98 12.80
C ALA A 213 -1.78 -23.81 13.13
N ALA A 214 -0.46 -24.03 13.17
CA ALA A 214 0.52 -22.98 13.40
C ALA A 214 0.68 -22.07 12.17
N ASP A 215 0.64 -22.62 10.96
CA ASP A 215 0.71 -21.88 9.71
C ASP A 215 -0.54 -21.02 9.50
N GLN A 216 -1.72 -21.61 9.70
CA GLN A 216 -2.99 -20.87 9.66
C GLN A 216 -3.02 -19.73 10.69
N ALA A 217 -2.50 -19.97 11.91
CA ALA A 217 -2.41 -18.92 12.91
C ALA A 217 -1.45 -17.79 12.49
N ARG A 218 -0.34 -18.10 11.80
CA ARG A 218 0.54 -17.06 11.24
C ARG A 218 -0.18 -16.28 10.13
N ARG A 219 -0.86 -16.95 9.19
CA ARG A 219 -1.64 -16.32 8.12
C ARG A 219 -2.71 -15.36 8.67
N VAL A 220 -3.46 -15.77 9.70
CA VAL A 220 -4.44 -14.90 10.38
C VAL A 220 -3.77 -13.67 11.02
N ARG A 221 -2.62 -13.84 11.69
CA ARG A 221 -1.87 -12.72 12.27
C ARG A 221 -1.31 -11.78 11.19
N ARG A 222 -0.81 -12.32 10.07
CA ARG A 222 -0.38 -11.52 8.90
C ARG A 222 -1.54 -10.72 8.34
N ALA A 223 -2.69 -11.35 8.12
CA ALA A 223 -3.89 -10.67 7.65
C ALA A 223 -4.29 -9.49 8.56
N LEU A 224 -4.18 -9.64 9.89
CA LEU A 224 -4.46 -8.56 10.84
C LEU A 224 -3.54 -7.35 10.71
N VAL A 225 -2.26 -7.53 10.40
CA VAL A 225 -1.28 -6.43 10.29
C VAL A 225 -1.12 -5.91 8.86
N GLU A 226 -1.49 -6.70 7.86
CA GLU A 226 -1.33 -6.34 6.44
C GLU A 226 -2.59 -5.74 5.82
N ARG A 227 -3.78 -6.14 6.29
CA ARG A 227 -5.07 -5.74 5.69
C ARG A 227 -5.76 -4.69 6.54
N PRO A 228 -6.40 -3.65 5.94
CA PRO A 228 -7.21 -2.68 6.69
C PRO A 228 -8.33 -3.32 7.52
N VAL A 229 -8.95 -4.37 6.96
CA VAL A 229 -10.00 -5.16 7.60
C VAL A 229 -9.83 -6.62 7.18
N VAL A 230 -9.95 -7.53 8.14
CA VAL A 230 -10.02 -8.98 7.93
C VAL A 230 -11.48 -9.41 8.00
N TYR A 231 -12.09 -9.68 6.84
CA TYR A 231 -13.46 -10.16 6.75
C TYR A 231 -13.53 -11.67 6.99
N LEU A 232 -14.50 -12.12 7.79
CA LEU A 232 -14.69 -13.55 8.06
C LEU A 232 -15.08 -14.34 6.80
N ALA A 233 -15.78 -13.70 5.86
CA ALA A 233 -16.20 -14.32 4.60
C ALA A 233 -15.02 -14.74 3.70
N GLU A 234 -13.82 -14.19 3.94
CA GLU A 234 -12.62 -14.45 3.15
C GLU A 234 -11.67 -15.45 3.82
N LEU A 235 -12.06 -15.98 4.98
CA LEU A 235 -11.26 -16.90 5.76
C LEU A 235 -11.84 -18.31 5.68
N SER A 236 -10.95 -19.30 5.55
CA SER A 236 -11.30 -20.70 5.69
C SER A 236 -11.95 -20.97 7.07
N PRO A 237 -12.70 -22.07 7.24
CA PRO A 237 -13.29 -22.41 8.53
C PRO A 237 -12.27 -22.47 9.69
N GLY A 238 -11.05 -22.97 9.43
CA GLY A 238 -9.96 -23.03 10.41
C GLY A 238 -9.46 -21.65 10.81
N GLU A 239 -9.22 -20.78 9.84
CA GLU A 239 -8.79 -19.40 10.10
C GLU A 239 -9.86 -18.57 10.82
N ARG A 240 -11.15 -18.75 10.49
CA ARG A 240 -12.26 -18.12 11.21
C ARG A 240 -12.27 -18.53 12.69
N ALA A 241 -12.07 -19.82 12.97
CA ALA A 241 -12.00 -20.32 14.34
C ALA A 241 -10.79 -19.74 15.09
N LEU A 242 -9.65 -19.57 14.42
CA LEU A 242 -8.44 -18.96 14.98
C LEU A 242 -8.62 -17.46 15.26
N LEU A 243 -9.20 -16.71 14.32
CA LEU A 243 -9.46 -15.28 14.49
C LEU A 243 -10.43 -15.00 15.64
N GLY A 244 -11.36 -15.93 15.91
CA GLY A 244 -12.27 -15.87 17.06
C GLY A 244 -11.58 -16.04 18.43
N GLN A 245 -10.32 -16.50 18.48
CA GLN A 245 -9.60 -16.72 19.73
C GLN A 245 -8.98 -15.43 20.26
N ASP A 246 -9.22 -15.13 21.54
CA ASP A 246 -8.63 -13.96 22.21
C ASP A 246 -7.11 -13.95 22.17
N ARG A 247 -6.50 -15.13 22.20
CA ARG A 247 -5.05 -15.28 22.19
C ARG A 247 -4.42 -14.70 20.92
N VAL A 248 -4.93 -15.07 19.74
CA VAL A 248 -4.37 -14.64 18.44
C VAL A 248 -4.38 -13.12 18.33
N ILE A 249 -5.49 -12.51 18.72
CA ILE A 249 -5.65 -11.05 18.70
C ILE A 249 -4.76 -10.39 19.76
N ALA A 250 -4.74 -10.91 20.99
CA ALA A 250 -3.94 -10.34 22.08
C ALA A 250 -2.44 -10.38 21.79
N GLU A 251 -1.94 -11.40 21.09
CA GLU A 251 -0.54 -11.47 20.65
C GLU A 251 -0.21 -10.34 19.65
N VAL A 252 -1.11 -10.07 18.70
CA VAL A 252 -0.94 -8.97 17.73
C VAL A 252 -1.09 -7.60 18.39
N GLU A 253 -2.08 -7.42 19.27
CA GLU A 253 -2.23 -6.19 20.06
C GLU A 253 -1.00 -5.92 20.94
N TYR A 254 -0.44 -6.96 21.56
CA TYR A 254 0.76 -6.84 22.38
C TYR A 254 1.98 -6.42 21.55
N CYS A 255 2.19 -7.07 20.40
CA CYS A 255 3.32 -6.76 19.51
C CYS A 255 3.21 -5.35 18.93
N THR A 256 2.03 -4.99 18.44
CA THR A 256 1.82 -3.75 17.68
C THR A 256 1.39 -2.57 18.55
N GLY A 257 0.87 -2.79 19.75
CA GLY A 257 0.21 -1.77 20.57
C GLY A 257 -1.11 -1.23 20.01
N LEU A 258 -1.59 -1.77 18.89
CA LEU A 258 -2.87 -1.38 18.30
C LEU A 258 -4.01 -2.16 18.94
N ARG A 259 -5.22 -1.61 18.89
CA ARG A 259 -6.42 -2.25 19.43
C ARG A 259 -7.23 -2.87 18.31
N ALA A 260 -7.66 -4.11 18.50
CA ALA A 260 -8.54 -4.78 17.57
C ALA A 260 -10.00 -4.39 17.85
N GLU A 261 -10.68 -3.89 16.83
CA GLU A 261 -12.13 -3.77 16.83
C GLU A 261 -12.73 -5.01 16.20
N ARG A 262 -13.61 -5.70 16.94
CA ARG A 262 -14.30 -6.90 16.47
C ARG A 262 -15.75 -6.57 16.18
N ARG A 263 -16.23 -7.02 15.03
CA ARG A 263 -17.63 -6.91 14.62
C ARG A 263 -18.11 -8.23 14.06
N ALA A 264 -19.39 -8.31 13.72
CA ALA A 264 -19.99 -9.54 13.19
C ALA A 264 -19.37 -9.96 11.85
N GLU A 265 -18.92 -9.00 11.05
CA GLU A 265 -18.31 -9.20 9.74
C GLU A 265 -16.82 -9.60 9.78
N GLY A 266 -16.10 -9.29 10.87
CA GLY A 266 -14.64 -9.30 10.83
C GLY A 266 -13.94 -8.49 11.93
N VAL A 267 -12.63 -8.34 11.75
CA VAL A 267 -11.73 -7.68 12.70
C VAL A 267 -10.86 -6.65 11.99
N ALA A 268 -10.69 -5.48 12.60
CA ALA A 268 -9.78 -4.43 12.13
C ALA A 268 -8.84 -3.98 13.25
N LEU A 269 -7.56 -3.81 12.96
CA LEU A 269 -6.61 -3.15 13.88
C LEU A 269 -6.72 -1.64 13.73
N ILE A 270 -6.95 -0.94 14.83
CA ILE A 270 -7.18 0.50 14.82
C ILE A 270 -5.88 1.26 15.09
N ASP A 271 -5.27 1.78 14.02
CA ASP A 271 -4.10 2.65 14.11
C ASP A 271 -4.48 4.11 14.39
N THR A 272 -4.68 4.42 15.67
CA THR A 272 -4.92 5.80 16.11
C THR A 272 -3.69 6.71 15.95
N SER A 273 -2.48 6.13 15.87
CA SER A 273 -1.23 6.87 15.74
C SER A 273 -0.96 7.32 14.30
N GLY A 274 -1.49 6.60 13.31
CA GLY A 274 -1.17 6.77 11.89
C GLY A 274 0.31 6.48 11.60
N ARG A 275 0.88 5.47 12.28
CA ARG A 275 2.29 5.08 12.19
C ARG A 275 2.50 3.65 11.69
N LEU A 276 1.41 2.89 11.50
CA LEU A 276 1.41 1.59 10.84
C LEU A 276 0.67 1.68 9.49
N SER A 277 -0.46 2.38 9.44
CA SER A 277 -1.23 2.54 8.21
C SER A 277 -0.48 3.43 7.20
N ASP A 278 -0.38 2.94 5.97
CA ASP A 278 0.12 3.66 4.80
C ASP A 278 -0.83 4.79 4.38
N THR A 279 -2.15 4.56 4.52
CA THR A 279 -3.19 5.53 4.22
C THR A 279 -3.90 5.97 5.51
N ARG A 280 -3.80 7.26 5.85
CA ARG A 280 -4.54 7.83 6.98
C ARG A 280 -6.00 8.07 6.57
N PHE A 281 -6.93 7.41 7.24
CA PHE A 281 -8.36 7.63 7.07
C PHE A 281 -9.13 7.54 8.40
N PRO A 282 -9.99 8.52 8.75
CA PRO A 282 -10.28 9.75 8.00
C PRO A 282 -9.10 10.72 7.89
N GLY A 283 -9.11 11.54 6.84
CA GLY A 283 -8.05 12.50 6.53
C GLY A 283 -8.59 13.91 6.26
N THR A 284 -7.69 14.89 6.15
CA THR A 284 -8.04 16.31 5.93
C THR A 284 -8.07 16.73 4.47
N GLY A 285 -7.57 15.90 3.55
CA GLY A 285 -7.53 16.20 2.12
C GLY A 285 -8.89 16.05 1.44
N THR A 286 -9.04 16.66 0.27
CA THR A 286 -10.28 16.62 -0.54
C THR A 286 -10.77 15.19 -0.77
N LEU A 287 -9.88 14.27 -1.19
CA LEU A 287 -10.27 12.86 -1.42
C LEU A 287 -10.88 12.22 -0.18
N ALA A 288 -10.25 12.40 0.99
CA ALA A 288 -10.76 11.83 2.24
C ALA A 288 -12.08 12.46 2.70
N GLN A 289 -12.27 13.76 2.47
CA GLN A 289 -13.51 14.46 2.78
C GLN A 289 -14.66 14.01 1.87
N VAL A 290 -14.43 13.97 0.56
CA VAL A 290 -15.42 13.50 -0.42
C VAL A 290 -15.76 12.03 -0.17
N ALA A 291 -14.76 11.19 0.11
CA ALA A 291 -14.96 9.80 0.48
C ALA A 291 -15.87 9.65 1.72
N LEU A 292 -15.68 10.45 2.77
CA LEU A 292 -16.55 10.42 3.95
C LEU A 292 -17.98 10.87 3.64
N LEU A 293 -18.16 11.91 2.81
CA LEU A 293 -19.49 12.36 2.39
C LEU A 293 -20.18 11.27 1.56
N LEU A 294 -19.46 10.66 0.62
CA LEU A 294 -19.98 9.55 -0.18
C LEU A 294 -20.34 8.34 0.69
N ILE A 295 -19.53 7.99 1.69
CA ILE A 295 -19.88 6.94 2.66
C ILE A 295 -21.20 7.26 3.38
N GLY A 296 -21.45 8.52 3.73
CA GLY A 296 -22.73 8.95 4.32
C GLY A 296 -23.91 8.63 3.41
N GLU A 297 -23.85 9.08 2.15
CA GLU A 297 -24.90 8.82 1.15
C GLU A 297 -25.07 7.33 0.85
N ILE A 298 -23.97 6.56 0.77
CA ILE A 298 -24.02 5.10 0.62
C ILE A 298 -24.73 4.46 1.82
N ALA A 299 -24.37 4.87 3.04
CA ALA A 299 -24.96 4.31 4.25
C ALA A 299 -26.46 4.60 4.34
N ASP A 300 -26.88 5.81 3.99
CA ASP A 300 -28.29 6.21 3.99
C ASP A 300 -29.11 5.37 2.99
N VAL A 301 -28.60 5.18 1.77
CA VAL A 301 -29.28 4.36 0.74
C VAL A 301 -29.31 2.88 1.12
N VAL A 302 -28.24 2.33 1.68
CA VAL A 302 -28.19 0.92 2.09
C VAL A 302 -29.08 0.64 3.31
N LEU A 303 -29.26 1.63 4.19
CA LEU A 303 -30.11 1.51 5.38
C LEU A 303 -31.59 1.85 5.10
N ASP A 304 -31.93 2.33 3.90
CA ASP A 304 -33.31 2.59 3.50
C ASP A 304 -34.07 1.27 3.31
N ILE A 305 -34.93 0.96 4.28
CA ILE A 305 -35.76 -0.26 4.29
C ILE A 305 -36.92 -0.15 3.29
N ASP A 306 -37.36 1.07 2.97
CA ASP A 306 -38.47 1.31 2.04
C ASP A 306 -38.03 1.14 0.57
N HIS A 307 -36.73 1.37 0.29
CA HIS A 307 -36.13 1.22 -1.03
C HIS A 307 -34.85 0.36 -0.98
N PRO A 308 -34.96 -0.95 -0.70
CA PRO A 308 -33.80 -1.80 -0.54
C PRO A 308 -33.02 -1.89 -1.86
N VAL A 309 -31.71 -1.72 -1.75
CA VAL A 309 -30.79 -1.91 -2.89
C VAL A 309 -30.62 -3.39 -3.22
N PRO A 310 -30.38 -3.74 -4.50
CA PRO A 310 -30.12 -5.12 -4.88
C PRO A 310 -28.82 -5.62 -4.24
N HIS A 311 -28.76 -6.91 -3.92
CA HIS A 311 -27.55 -7.57 -3.48
C HIS A 311 -26.92 -8.36 -4.62
N ARG A 312 -25.58 -8.42 -4.68
CA ARG A 312 -24.83 -9.23 -5.65
C ARG A 312 -23.76 -10.06 -4.94
N PRO A 313 -23.41 -11.25 -5.48
CA PRO A 313 -22.35 -12.07 -4.94
C PRO A 313 -20.99 -11.39 -5.12
N ASP A 314 -20.16 -11.54 -4.10
CA ASP A 314 -18.77 -11.12 -4.11
C ASP A 314 -17.88 -12.27 -4.62
N VAL A 315 -17.66 -12.30 -5.93
CA VAL A 315 -16.90 -13.37 -6.57
C VAL A 315 -15.44 -12.94 -6.69
N ALA A 316 -14.54 -13.66 -6.01
CA ALA A 316 -13.09 -13.41 -5.98
C ALA A 316 -12.36 -13.82 -7.28
N ALA A 317 -12.99 -13.67 -8.45
CA ALA A 317 -12.49 -14.22 -9.72
C ALA A 317 -11.23 -13.54 -10.29
N ALA A 318 -10.75 -12.45 -9.69
CA ALA A 318 -9.65 -11.67 -10.27
C ALA A 318 -8.25 -12.23 -9.96
N GLU A 319 -8.05 -12.91 -8.82
CA GLU A 319 -6.69 -13.24 -8.38
C GLU A 319 -6.08 -14.41 -9.16
N ASP A 320 -6.83 -15.50 -9.38
CA ASP A 320 -6.33 -16.64 -10.16
C ASP A 320 -6.04 -16.27 -11.62
N LEU A 321 -6.94 -15.48 -12.25
CA LEU A 321 -6.70 -14.97 -13.61
C LEU A 321 -5.45 -14.08 -13.67
N LEU A 322 -5.18 -13.28 -12.65
CA LEU A 322 -3.96 -12.47 -12.58
C LEU A 322 -2.72 -13.33 -12.38
N LEU A 323 -2.79 -14.37 -11.56
CA LEU A 323 -1.71 -15.34 -11.38
C LEU A 323 -1.40 -16.05 -12.70
N ASP A 324 -2.41 -16.54 -13.42
CA ASP A 324 -2.26 -17.18 -14.73
C ASP A 324 -1.62 -16.22 -15.76
N GLN A 325 -2.04 -14.95 -15.77
CA GLN A 325 -1.47 -13.93 -16.65
C GLN A 325 0.00 -13.63 -16.31
N LEU A 326 0.34 -13.61 -15.02
CA LEU A 326 1.71 -13.39 -14.56
C LEU A 326 2.60 -14.60 -14.88
N ASP A 327 2.09 -15.81 -14.70
CA ASP A 327 2.79 -17.06 -15.02
C ASP A 327 3.09 -17.15 -16.51
N ALA A 328 2.11 -16.81 -17.36
CA ALA A 328 2.30 -16.72 -18.81
C ALA A 328 3.32 -15.64 -19.24
N ALA A 329 3.65 -14.69 -18.37
CA ALA A 329 4.63 -13.64 -18.62
C ALA A 329 6.03 -13.97 -18.10
N ILE A 330 6.24 -15.11 -17.43
CA ILE A 330 7.57 -15.54 -16.95
C ILE A 330 8.47 -15.85 -18.17
N PRO A 331 9.67 -15.25 -18.29
CA PRO A 331 10.53 -15.48 -19.44
C PRO A 331 11.11 -16.91 -19.47
N GLU A 332 10.61 -17.78 -20.35
CA GLU A 332 11.08 -19.17 -20.50
C GLU A 332 12.60 -19.27 -20.73
N ALA A 333 13.20 -18.32 -21.45
CA ALA A 333 14.62 -18.30 -21.79
C ALA A 333 15.55 -18.08 -20.57
N GLY A 334 15.03 -17.60 -19.43
CA GLY A 334 15.79 -17.33 -18.21
C GLY A 334 15.67 -18.41 -17.12
N VAL A 335 14.80 -19.40 -17.31
CA VAL A 335 14.51 -20.45 -16.31
C VAL A 335 15.40 -21.67 -16.55
N PHE A 336 16.17 -22.07 -15.54
CA PHE A 336 17.04 -23.25 -15.63
C PHE A 336 16.25 -24.54 -15.35
N ALA A 337 15.80 -25.22 -16.42
CA ALA A 337 15.00 -26.44 -16.35
C ALA A 337 15.54 -27.60 -15.47
N PRO A 338 16.86 -27.89 -15.36
CA PRO A 338 17.33 -29.04 -14.58
C PRO A 338 17.53 -28.79 -13.08
N LEU A 339 17.36 -27.54 -12.61
CA LEU A 339 17.34 -27.16 -11.18
C LEU A 339 16.03 -26.46 -10.79
N ALA A 340 15.11 -26.33 -11.75
CA ALA A 340 13.75 -25.95 -11.48
C ALA A 340 13.11 -27.10 -10.69
N GLU A 341 12.48 -26.77 -9.56
CA GLU A 341 11.59 -27.71 -8.89
C GLU A 341 10.56 -28.19 -9.93
N ASP A 342 10.39 -29.50 -10.08
CA ASP A 342 9.41 -30.05 -11.00
C ASP A 342 8.03 -29.55 -10.54
N ALA A 343 7.44 -28.62 -11.31
CA ALA A 343 6.06 -28.17 -11.14
C ALA A 343 5.07 -29.36 -11.14
N GLN A 344 5.48 -30.51 -11.68
CA GLN A 344 4.74 -31.77 -11.66
C GLN A 344 4.55 -32.37 -10.26
N THR A 345 5.30 -31.93 -9.24
CA THR A 345 5.07 -32.32 -7.84
C THR A 345 4.06 -31.43 -7.12
N LEU A 346 3.72 -30.25 -7.67
CA LEU A 346 2.68 -29.34 -7.16
C LEU A 346 1.34 -29.59 -7.88
N ASP A 347 1.37 -29.83 -9.20
CA ASP A 347 0.17 -30.10 -10.01
C ASP A 347 -0.53 -31.43 -9.67
N ALA A 348 0.21 -32.43 -9.16
CA ALA A 348 -0.34 -33.77 -8.92
C ALA A 348 -1.02 -33.94 -7.54
N ALA A 349 -1.00 -32.92 -6.68
CA ALA A 349 -1.61 -32.96 -5.35
C ALA A 349 -2.86 -32.07 -5.22
N GLU A 350 -3.18 -31.23 -6.21
CA GLU A 350 -4.17 -30.13 -6.08
C GLU A 350 -5.38 -30.26 -7.02
N SER A 351 -5.86 -31.47 -7.31
CA SER A 351 -7.06 -31.63 -8.14
C SER A 351 -8.26 -32.32 -7.46
N ASP A 352 -8.26 -32.52 -6.13
CA ASP A 352 -9.34 -33.25 -5.45
C ASP A 352 -9.73 -32.73 -4.04
N GLU A 353 -9.30 -31.53 -3.62
CA GLU A 353 -9.97 -30.87 -2.48
C GLU A 353 -11.01 -29.89 -3.03
N GLU A 354 -12.24 -30.39 -3.21
CA GLU A 354 -13.45 -29.58 -3.31
C GLU A 354 -13.41 -28.54 -2.18
N SER A 355 -13.08 -27.29 -2.54
CA SER A 355 -13.27 -26.15 -1.65
C SER A 355 -14.72 -26.22 -1.19
N PRO A 356 -15.00 -26.30 0.13
CA PRO A 356 -16.36 -26.52 0.60
C PRO A 356 -17.23 -25.43 -0.01
N ASP A 357 -18.31 -25.84 -0.69
CA ASP A 357 -19.37 -25.00 -1.28
C ASP A 357 -19.79 -23.89 -0.30
N THR A 358 -18.99 -22.83 -0.26
CA THR A 358 -19.23 -21.67 0.58
C THR A 358 -19.91 -20.71 -0.37
N GLU A 359 -21.23 -20.63 -0.28
CA GLU A 359 -22.01 -19.69 -1.08
C GLU A 359 -21.34 -18.31 -0.99
N PRO A 360 -21.03 -17.67 -2.13
CA PRO A 360 -20.31 -16.40 -2.12
C PRO A 360 -21.11 -15.37 -1.32
N SER A 361 -20.42 -14.64 -0.44
CA SER A 361 -21.07 -13.60 0.35
C SER A 361 -21.74 -12.59 -0.57
N THR A 362 -22.95 -12.18 -0.23
CA THR A 362 -23.67 -11.15 -1.00
C THR A 362 -23.59 -9.81 -0.31
N HIS A 363 -23.42 -8.75 -1.10
CA HIS A 363 -23.29 -7.38 -0.62
C HIS A 363 -24.22 -6.42 -1.37
N PRO A 364 -24.67 -5.34 -0.72
CA PRO A 364 -25.43 -4.28 -1.38
C PRO A 364 -24.68 -3.75 -2.61
N PHE A 365 -25.36 -3.65 -3.74
CA PHE A 365 -24.82 -3.18 -5.01
C PHE A 365 -25.35 -1.79 -5.32
N LEU A 366 -24.43 -0.88 -5.67
CA LEU A 366 -24.74 0.46 -6.15
C LEU A 366 -24.19 0.61 -7.57
N ASP A 367 -25.03 1.10 -8.48
CA ASP A 367 -24.65 1.27 -9.88
C ASP A 367 -23.73 2.49 -10.06
N GLU A 368 -22.88 2.43 -11.09
CA GLU A 368 -21.92 3.48 -11.40
C GLU A 368 -22.59 4.84 -11.67
N THR A 369 -23.79 4.84 -12.26
CA THR A 369 -24.49 6.09 -12.59
C THR A 369 -24.96 6.82 -11.33
N TRP A 370 -25.45 6.08 -10.33
CA TRP A 370 -25.76 6.60 -9.01
C TRP A 370 -24.52 7.18 -8.34
N VAL A 371 -23.40 6.44 -8.34
CA VAL A 371 -22.16 6.88 -7.69
C VAL A 371 -21.67 8.20 -8.29
N ARG A 372 -21.59 8.28 -9.63
CA ARG A 372 -21.14 9.49 -10.34
C ARG A 372 -22.09 10.67 -10.10
N ALA A 373 -23.40 10.43 -10.13
CA ALA A 373 -24.39 11.48 -9.84
C ALA A 373 -24.25 12.00 -8.40
N THR A 374 -24.05 11.12 -7.42
CA THR A 374 -23.86 11.47 -6.01
C THR A 374 -22.59 12.30 -5.81
N VAL A 375 -21.45 11.89 -6.37
CA VAL A 375 -20.19 12.67 -6.26
C VAL A 375 -20.31 14.03 -6.95
N SER A 376 -21.00 14.11 -8.10
CA SER A 376 -21.32 15.40 -8.74
C SER A 376 -22.14 16.29 -7.81
N ALA A 377 -23.22 15.78 -7.22
CA ALA A 377 -24.07 16.54 -6.31
C ALA A 377 -23.32 17.00 -5.04
N LEU A 378 -22.43 16.17 -4.50
CA LEU A 378 -21.55 16.53 -3.39
C LEU A 378 -20.56 17.64 -3.79
N THR A 379 -20.06 17.59 -5.02
CA THR A 379 -19.15 18.62 -5.56
C THR A 379 -19.89 19.94 -5.79
N ASP A 380 -21.11 19.90 -6.31
CA ASP A 380 -21.94 21.10 -6.46
C ASP A 380 -22.26 21.76 -5.10
N ARG A 381 -22.49 20.94 -4.07
CA ARG A 381 -22.86 21.42 -2.72
C ARG A 381 -21.67 21.90 -1.89
N TYR A 382 -20.52 21.22 -1.96
CA TYR A 382 -19.37 21.43 -1.07
C TYR A 382 -18.06 21.80 -1.80
N GLY A 383 -18.07 21.83 -3.13
CA GLY A 383 -16.89 21.96 -4.00
C GLY A 383 -16.06 23.21 -3.77
N ALA A 384 -16.66 24.30 -3.28
CA ALA A 384 -15.93 25.52 -2.90
C ALA A 384 -14.81 25.29 -1.87
N THR A 385 -14.85 24.17 -1.14
CA THR A 385 -13.82 23.76 -0.17
C THR A 385 -12.81 22.75 -0.71
N PHE A 386 -13.04 22.23 -1.90
CA PHE A 386 -12.19 21.22 -2.54
C PHE A 386 -11.04 21.87 -3.30
N ALA A 387 -9.95 21.13 -3.53
CA ALA A 387 -8.86 21.63 -4.36
C ALA A 387 -9.33 21.90 -5.81
N ALA A 388 -8.86 22.98 -6.42
CA ALA A 388 -9.36 23.46 -7.72
C ALA A 388 -9.26 22.41 -8.85
N GLN A 389 -8.20 21.60 -8.84
CA GLN A 389 -8.03 20.52 -9.83
C GLN A 389 -9.20 19.52 -9.82
N TRP A 390 -9.74 19.20 -8.64
CA TRP A 390 -10.85 18.25 -8.49
C TRP A 390 -12.19 18.87 -8.83
N GLN A 391 -12.32 20.19 -8.72
CA GLN A 391 -13.51 20.90 -9.19
C GLN A 391 -13.56 20.94 -10.72
N ALA A 392 -12.40 20.97 -11.38
CA ALA A 392 -12.30 20.99 -12.84
C ALA A 392 -12.54 19.60 -13.46
N ASP A 393 -12.28 18.51 -12.72
CA ASP A 393 -12.46 17.13 -13.18
C ASP A 393 -13.10 16.26 -12.10
N VAL A 394 -14.43 16.28 -12.05
CA VAL A 394 -15.24 15.48 -11.12
C VAL A 394 -15.18 13.98 -11.45
N GLY A 395 -14.91 13.63 -12.71
CA GLY A 395 -14.72 12.25 -13.13
C GLY A 395 -13.50 11.64 -12.46
N ALA A 396 -12.34 12.29 -12.62
CA ALA A 396 -11.10 11.88 -11.96
C ALA A 396 -11.21 11.91 -10.43
N LEU A 397 -11.93 12.90 -9.86
CA LEU A 397 -12.22 12.92 -8.42
C LEU A 397 -12.98 11.66 -7.97
N THR A 398 -14.00 11.26 -8.73
CA THR A 398 -14.81 10.07 -8.43
C THR A 398 -13.93 8.83 -8.44
N ASP A 399 -13.13 8.66 -9.49
CA ASP A 399 -12.29 7.47 -9.66
C ASP A 399 -11.25 7.34 -8.53
N GLU A 400 -10.61 8.45 -8.13
CA GLU A 400 -9.65 8.48 -7.02
C GLU A 400 -10.29 8.26 -5.64
N VAL A 401 -11.51 8.76 -5.43
CA VAL A 401 -12.28 8.49 -4.21
C VAL A 401 -12.65 7.01 -4.12
N LEU A 402 -13.09 6.40 -5.22
CA LEU A 402 -13.40 4.98 -5.25
C LEU A 402 -12.14 4.13 -5.07
N ALA A 403 -11.02 4.50 -5.69
CA ALA A 403 -9.74 3.83 -5.49
C ALA A 403 -9.27 3.93 -4.02
N LEU A 404 -9.49 5.06 -3.35
CA LEU A 404 -9.23 5.21 -1.91
C LEU A 404 -10.12 4.26 -1.08
N LEU A 405 -11.43 4.24 -1.32
CA LEU A 405 -12.37 3.39 -0.57
C LEU A 405 -12.11 1.89 -0.80
N ALA A 406 -11.72 1.51 -2.03
CA ALA A 406 -11.35 0.15 -2.38
C ALA A 406 -10.07 -0.28 -1.65
N ARG A 407 -9.02 0.57 -1.63
CA ARG A 407 -7.78 0.31 -0.87
C ARG A 407 -8.03 0.16 0.63
N LEU A 408 -8.98 0.90 1.18
CA LEU A 408 -9.41 0.78 2.58
C LEU A 408 -10.33 -0.43 2.84
N ARG A 409 -10.64 -1.21 1.79
CA ARG A 409 -11.57 -2.36 1.82
C ARG A 409 -12.96 -2.02 2.34
N LEU A 410 -13.44 -0.82 2.03
CA LEU A 410 -14.79 -0.35 2.37
C LEU A 410 -15.80 -0.60 1.24
N ILE A 411 -15.30 -0.72 0.01
CA ILE A 411 -16.08 -1.11 -1.18
C ILE A 411 -15.30 -2.13 -2.00
N ARG A 412 -15.98 -2.77 -2.95
CA ARG A 412 -15.35 -3.56 -4.01
C ARG A 412 -15.88 -3.11 -5.38
N PRO A 413 -15.05 -2.53 -6.25
CA PRO A 413 -15.44 -2.23 -7.62
C PRO A 413 -15.81 -3.53 -8.35
N VAL A 414 -16.91 -3.50 -9.10
CA VAL A 414 -17.36 -4.62 -9.95
C VAL A 414 -17.88 -4.06 -11.27
N GLU A 415 -18.15 -4.93 -12.24
CA GLU A 415 -18.70 -4.49 -13.51
C GLU A 415 -20.04 -3.74 -13.31
N GLY A 416 -20.10 -2.51 -13.82
CA GLY A 416 -21.26 -1.63 -13.76
C GLY A 416 -21.53 -0.94 -12.42
N GLY A 417 -20.64 -1.04 -11.42
CA GLY A 417 -20.83 -0.37 -10.14
C GLY A 417 -19.87 -0.82 -9.03
N LEU A 418 -20.37 -0.88 -7.81
CA LEU A 418 -19.61 -1.31 -6.64
C LEU A 418 -20.45 -2.13 -5.65
N LEU A 419 -19.78 -3.00 -4.91
CA LEU A 419 -20.32 -3.65 -3.71
C LEU A 419 -19.93 -2.86 -2.47
N VAL A 420 -20.88 -2.67 -1.55
CA VAL A 420 -20.67 -1.99 -0.28
C VAL A 420 -20.25 -3.01 0.77
N LEU A 421 -19.03 -2.88 1.32
CA LEU A 421 -18.53 -3.83 2.31
C LEU A 421 -18.90 -3.39 3.74
N PRO A 422 -19.13 -4.32 4.69
CA PRO A 422 -19.70 -3.99 5.99
C PRO A 422 -18.89 -2.99 6.82
N ALA A 423 -17.56 -2.97 6.69
CA ALA A 423 -16.72 -2.05 7.48
C ALA A 423 -16.96 -0.57 7.13
N LEU A 424 -17.55 -0.27 5.96
CA LEU A 424 -17.97 1.08 5.59
C LEU A 424 -18.92 1.69 6.62
N ALA A 425 -19.78 0.86 7.23
CA ALA A 425 -20.73 1.27 8.26
C ALA A 425 -20.06 1.85 9.52
N ARG A 426 -18.74 1.67 9.70
CA ARG A 426 -17.95 2.37 10.73
C ARG A 426 -18.08 3.90 10.63
N TYR A 427 -18.28 4.42 9.43
CA TYR A 427 -18.24 5.85 9.15
C TYR A 427 -19.63 6.47 8.90
N ARG A 428 -20.73 5.73 9.13
CA ARG A 428 -22.14 6.11 8.86
C ARG A 428 -22.73 7.29 9.67
N GLY A 429 -21.87 8.15 10.19
CA GLY A 429 -22.20 9.32 10.99
C GLY A 429 -20.99 10.21 11.23
N ALA A 430 -19.95 10.08 10.39
CA ALA A 430 -18.77 10.90 10.50
C ALA A 430 -19.12 12.35 10.15
N VAL A 431 -18.91 13.27 11.10
CA VAL A 431 -19.18 14.69 10.88
C VAL A 431 -18.02 15.29 10.07
N VAL A 432 -18.30 15.63 8.81
CA VAL A 432 -17.36 16.39 7.98
C VAL A 432 -17.47 17.87 8.37
N THR A 433 -16.46 18.40 9.04
CA THR A 433 -16.38 19.83 9.33
C THR A 433 -15.90 20.58 8.09
N VAL A 434 -16.85 20.91 7.21
CA VAL A 434 -16.59 21.76 6.05
C VAL A 434 -16.37 23.19 6.54
N ARG A 435 -15.11 23.66 6.51
CA ARG A 435 -14.80 25.06 6.79
C ARG A 435 -15.39 25.91 5.66
N VAL A 436 -16.51 26.57 5.92
CA VAL A 436 -17.06 27.58 5.02
C VAL A 436 -15.98 28.66 4.83
N ARG A 437 -15.47 28.82 3.60
CA ARG A 437 -14.66 29.99 3.25
C ARG A 437 -15.55 31.19 3.52
N ARG A 438 -15.19 32.04 4.49
CA ARG A 438 -15.85 33.33 4.71
C ARG A 438 -15.75 34.09 3.39
N THR A 439 -16.83 34.09 2.62
CA THR A 439 -17.00 35.07 1.54
C THR A 439 -16.81 36.42 2.19
N GLU A 440 -15.93 37.23 1.60
CA GLU A 440 -15.58 38.56 2.07
C GLU A 440 -16.82 39.27 2.60
N GLU A 441 -16.89 39.45 3.93
CA GLU A 441 -17.68 40.50 4.52
C GLU A 441 -17.05 41.78 3.98
N LEU A 442 -17.56 42.22 2.83
CA LEU A 442 -17.44 43.59 2.35
C LEU A 442 -17.77 44.46 3.55
N PHE A 443 -16.75 45.08 4.12
CA PHE A 443 -16.88 46.18 5.06
C PHE A 443 -17.71 47.25 4.34
N VAL A 444 -19.03 47.23 4.54
CA VAL A 444 -19.85 48.42 4.39
C VAL A 444 -19.38 49.34 5.51
N THR A 445 -18.49 50.25 5.13
CA THR A 445 -18.08 51.37 5.96
C THR A 445 -19.34 52.18 6.30
N ALA A 446 -19.63 52.30 7.59
CA ALA A 446 -20.59 53.26 8.11
C ALA A 446 -20.04 54.68 7.94
N ALA A 447 -20.03 55.19 6.70
CA ALA A 447 -19.69 56.57 6.39
C ALA A 447 -20.66 57.26 5.43
N GLU A 448 -21.67 56.57 4.91
CA GLU A 448 -22.67 57.18 4.02
C GLU A 448 -24.09 56.75 4.37
N THR A 449 -24.62 57.21 5.50
CA THR A 449 -26.05 57.55 5.64
C THR A 449 -26.28 58.33 6.93
N GLY A 450 -26.61 59.63 6.82
CA GLY A 450 -27.08 60.40 7.97
C GLY A 450 -26.92 61.90 7.88
N GLY A 451 -27.27 62.53 6.75
CA GLY A 451 -27.55 63.96 6.74
C GLY A 451 -28.86 64.28 7.48
N THR A 452 -28.78 65.21 8.45
CA THR A 452 -29.79 66.23 8.85
C THR A 452 -31.24 65.85 9.24
N ALA A 453 -31.60 66.10 10.52
CA ALA A 453 -32.82 66.78 11.00
C ALA A 453 -32.68 67.04 12.53
N ALA A 454 -32.56 68.28 13.02
CA ALA A 454 -33.62 69.22 13.43
C ALA A 454 -34.22 68.99 14.85
N GLY A 455 -33.83 69.87 15.79
CA GLY A 455 -34.70 70.60 16.74
C GLY A 455 -35.47 69.88 17.87
N GLY A 456 -35.30 70.37 19.11
CA GLY A 456 -36.36 70.32 20.13
C GLY A 456 -35.92 70.25 21.60
N ASN A 457 -35.85 71.43 22.23
CA ASN A 457 -35.68 71.76 23.66
C ASN A 457 -34.36 71.46 24.37
#